data_AF-A0A0Q4WZ46-F1
#
_entry.id   AF-A0A0Q4WZ46-F1
#
_cell.length_a   1.000
_cell.length_b   1.000
_cell.length_c   1.000
_cell.angle_alpha   90.00
_cell.angle_beta   90.00
_cell.angle_gamma   90.00
#
_symmetry.space_group_name_H-M   'P 1'
#
loop_
_entity.id
_entity.type
_entity.pdbx_description
1 polymer ?
#
loop_
_entity_poly.entity_id
_entity_poly.type
_entity_poly.pdbx_seq_one_letter_code
_entity_poly.pdbx_strand_id
1 'polypeptide(L)'
;MNDDTASILVVVTVCVAVYSLPSIIAFHRRHPNRWVILAVNALFGGTLVGWVVALVWALHAVHRPDQPGASQGGESGLNLFVNDTQRVALVAAPQGDGGGHARPALSPADAVRELERLADLHSAGHIDEPEHRALKSAVLRKI
;
A
#
# COMPACT_ATOMS: atom_id res chain seq x y z
N MET A 1 19.41 58.88 2.25
CA MET A 1 18.38 57.90 2.61
C MET A 1 18.04 58.20 4.06
N ASN A 2 16.80 58.56 4.35
CA ASN A 2 16.43 59.04 5.68
C ASN A 2 16.43 57.84 6.62
N ASP A 3 16.87 58.00 7.87
CA ASP A 3 16.91 56.90 8.85
C ASP A 3 15.52 56.27 9.06
N ASP A 4 14.47 57.07 8.92
CA ASP A 4 13.08 56.62 8.92
C ASP A 4 12.77 55.70 7.74
N THR A 5 13.25 56.03 6.54
CA THR A 5 13.05 55.21 5.34
C THR A 5 13.74 53.86 5.47
N ALA A 6 14.97 53.84 5.99
CA ALA A 6 15.70 52.60 6.24
C ALA A 6 14.96 51.71 7.27
N SER A 7 14.49 52.31 8.36
CA SER A 7 13.74 51.61 9.40
C SER A 7 12.43 51.01 8.87
N ILE A 8 11.68 51.76 8.07
CA ILE A 8 10.45 51.29 7.43
C ILE A 8 10.73 50.09 6.52
N LEU A 9 11.78 50.15 5.68
CA LEU A 9 12.13 49.07 4.77
C LEU A 9 12.49 47.77 5.51
N VAL A 10 13.20 47.88 6.64
CA VAL A 10 13.54 46.74 7.49
C VAL A 10 12.27 46.11 8.06
N VAL A 11 11.39 46.91 8.66
CA VAL A 11 10.12 46.42 9.24
C VAL A 11 9.25 45.74 8.19
N VAL A 12 9.08 46.36 7.03
CA VAL A 12 8.29 45.78 5.92
C VAL A 12 8.88 44.45 5.46
N THR A 13 10.21 44.37 5.34
CA THR A 13 10.89 43.15 4.91
C THR A 13 10.68 42.01 5.92
N VAL A 14 10.80 42.29 7.22
CA VAL A 14 10.54 41.32 8.28
C VAL A 14 9.07 40.87 8.27
N CYS A 15 8.13 41.81 8.15
CA CYS A 15 6.71 41.49 8.08
C CYS A 15 6.37 40.60 6.88
N VAL A 16 6.92 40.89 5.69
CA VAL A 16 6.71 40.08 4.48
C VAL A 16 7.30 38.67 4.64
N ALA A 17 8.48 38.55 5.26
CA ALA A 17 9.09 37.26 5.55
C ALA A 17 8.23 36.41 6.50
N VAL A 18 7.73 37.01 7.58
CA VAL A 18 6.86 36.33 8.56
C VAL A 18 5.51 35.97 7.95
N TYR A 19 4.92 36.87 7.16
CA TYR A 19 3.67 36.59 6.44
C TYR A 19 3.82 35.40 5.48
N SER A 20 5.00 35.27 4.87
CA SER A 20 5.30 34.21 3.91
C SER A 20 5.71 32.88 4.55
N LEU A 21 5.80 32.77 5.89
CA LEU A 21 6.23 31.55 6.59
C LEU A 21 5.49 30.28 6.13
N PRO A 22 4.14 30.26 6.04
CA PRO A 22 3.40 29.06 5.64
C PRO A 22 3.80 28.57 4.26
N SER A 23 3.94 29.50 3.31
CA SER A 23 4.42 29.22 1.97
C SER A 23 5.84 28.68 2.01
N ILE A 24 6.76 29.35 2.70
CA ILE A 24 8.18 28.94 2.81
C ILE A 24 8.28 27.51 3.35
N ILE A 25 7.55 27.17 4.41
CA ILE A 25 7.52 25.84 5.01
C ILE A 25 7.02 24.79 4.00
N ALA A 26 5.95 25.09 3.26
CA ALA A 26 5.39 24.19 2.25
C ALA A 26 6.37 23.92 1.10
N PHE A 27 7.10 24.93 0.63
CA PHE A 27 8.11 24.77 -0.42
C PHE A 27 9.35 24.03 0.08
N HIS A 28 9.85 24.39 1.27
CA HIS A 28 11.01 23.72 1.88
C HIS A 28 10.75 22.23 2.11
N ARG A 29 9.54 21.87 2.53
CA ARG A 29 9.11 20.47 2.73
C ARG A 29 8.72 19.74 1.45
N ARG A 30 8.78 20.41 0.28
CA ARG A 30 8.26 19.89 -1.01
C ARG A 30 6.84 19.32 -0.88
N HIS A 31 5.99 20.01 -0.11
CA HIS A 31 4.62 19.56 0.13
C HIS A 31 3.87 19.44 -1.22
N PRO A 32 3.11 18.35 -1.47
CA PRO A 32 2.45 18.14 -2.77
C PRO A 32 1.49 19.28 -3.11
N ASN A 33 0.83 19.84 -2.10
CA ASN A 33 -0.11 20.95 -2.25
C ASN A 33 0.53 22.32 -2.02
N ARG A 34 1.85 22.47 -2.22
CA ARG A 34 2.58 23.75 -2.01
C ARG A 34 1.97 24.94 -2.76
N TRP A 35 1.48 24.71 -3.98
CA TRP A 35 0.83 25.74 -4.78
C TRP A 35 -0.52 26.16 -4.19
N VAL A 36 -1.27 25.22 -3.61
CA VAL A 36 -2.55 25.51 -2.96
C VAL A 36 -2.32 26.26 -1.65
N ILE A 37 -1.34 25.84 -0.85
CA ILE A 37 -0.95 26.55 0.37
C ILE A 37 -0.50 27.97 0.05
N LEU A 38 0.26 28.17 -1.04
CA LEU A 38 0.64 29.51 -1.50
C LEU A 38 -0.57 30.35 -1.91
N ALA A 39 -1.53 29.77 -2.64
CA ALA A 39 -2.76 30.46 -3.02
C ALA A 39 -3.59 30.86 -1.80
N VAL A 40 -3.75 29.96 -0.82
CA VAL A 40 -4.45 30.27 0.43
C VAL A 40 -3.72 31.36 1.22
N ASN A 41 -2.40 31.29 1.32
CA ASN A 41 -1.61 32.32 2.00
C ASN A 41 -1.69 33.68 1.27
N ALA A 42 -1.77 33.71 -0.05
CA ALA A 42 -1.89 34.95 -0.83
C ALA A 42 -3.29 35.59 -0.73
N LEU A 43 -4.34 34.78 -0.82
CA LEU A 43 -5.74 35.25 -0.84
C LEU A 43 -6.31 35.47 0.57
N PHE A 44 -5.98 34.59 1.51
CA PHE A 44 -6.55 34.55 2.85
C PHE A 44 -5.52 34.79 3.97
N GLY A 45 -4.22 34.89 3.68
CA GLY A 45 -3.20 35.12 4.69
C GLY A 45 -3.32 36.48 5.39
N GLY A 46 -4.00 37.46 4.78
CA GLY A 46 -4.34 38.72 5.42
C GLY A 46 -5.31 38.55 6.60
N THR A 47 -6.00 37.40 6.67
CA THR A 47 -6.80 37.01 7.83
C THR A 47 -5.95 36.13 8.75
N LEU A 48 -5.95 36.43 10.06
CA LEU A 48 -5.22 35.60 11.04
C LEU A 48 -5.63 34.13 10.95
N VAL A 49 -6.92 33.86 10.74
CA VAL A 49 -7.46 32.51 10.60
C VAL A 49 -6.92 31.82 9.34
N GLY A 50 -6.98 32.47 8.18
CA GLY A 50 -6.46 31.91 6.93
C GLY A 50 -4.96 31.65 6.96
N TRP A 51 -4.21 32.54 7.61
CA TRP A 51 -2.76 32.37 7.82
C TRP A 51 -2.45 31.14 8.71
N VAL A 52 -3.15 30.99 9.84
CA VAL A 52 -2.97 29.83 10.74
C VAL A 52 -3.38 28.52 10.05
N VAL A 53 -4.49 28.51 9.31
CA VAL A 53 -4.92 27.34 8.54
C VAL A 53 -3.86 26.95 7.50
N ALA A 54 -3.31 27.92 6.77
CA ALA A 54 -2.22 27.67 5.82
C ALA A 54 -0.97 27.11 6.52
N LEU A 55 -0.63 27.61 7.72
CA LEU A 55 0.51 27.14 8.50
C LEU A 55 0.32 25.69 8.98
N VAL A 56 -0.84 25.38 9.57
CA VAL A 56 -1.18 24.02 10.00
C VAL A 56 -1.14 23.06 8.80
N TRP A 57 -1.69 23.48 7.66
CA TRP A 57 -1.68 22.67 6.46
C TRP A 57 -0.27 22.45 5.89
N ALA A 58 0.60 23.46 5.95
CA ALA A 58 2.01 23.34 5.55
C ALA A 58 2.81 22.39 6.44
N LEU A 59 2.45 22.31 7.73
CA LEU A 59 3.09 21.43 8.70
C LEU A 59 2.55 19.99 8.67
N HIS A 60 1.32 19.80 8.20
CA HIS A 60 0.67 18.49 8.15
C HIS A 60 1.39 17.54 7.18
N ALA A 61 1.76 16.35 7.67
CA ALA A 61 2.40 15.33 6.87
C ALA A 61 1.36 14.63 5.98
N VAL A 62 1.23 15.11 4.74
CA VAL A 62 0.47 14.40 3.72
C VAL A 62 1.27 13.18 3.28
N HIS A 63 0.86 12.00 3.75
CA HIS A 63 1.29 10.74 3.16
C HIS A 63 0.70 10.66 1.76
N ARG A 64 1.51 11.03 0.76
CA ARG A 64 1.17 10.77 -0.62
C ARG A 64 1.75 9.39 -0.97
N PRO A 65 0.93 8.39 -1.30
CA PRO A 65 1.43 7.25 -2.04
C PRO A 65 1.71 7.74 -3.46
N ASP A 66 2.90 8.30 -3.66
CA ASP A 66 3.38 8.75 -4.97
C ASP A 66 3.74 7.55 -5.84
N GLN A 67 2.74 6.77 -6.26
CA GLN A 67 2.92 5.77 -7.29
C GLN A 67 1.66 5.68 -8.16
N PRO A 68 1.72 6.12 -9.43
CA PRO A 68 0.79 5.67 -10.45
C PRO A 68 1.09 4.17 -10.67
N GLY A 69 0.45 3.32 -9.87
CA GLY A 69 0.76 1.89 -9.73
C GLY A 69 0.82 1.39 -8.28
N ALA A 70 0.61 2.24 -7.27
CA ALA A 70 0.49 1.81 -5.88
C ALA A 70 -0.75 0.94 -5.77
N SER A 71 -0.53 -0.38 -5.75
CA SER A 71 -1.56 -1.35 -5.41
C SER A 71 -2.13 -0.95 -4.06
N GLN A 72 -3.40 -0.57 -4.08
CA GLN A 72 -4.20 -0.38 -2.88
C GLN A 72 -4.29 -1.76 -2.23
N GLY A 73 -3.39 -2.03 -1.29
CA GLY A 73 -3.36 -3.27 -0.53
C GLY A 73 -4.78 -3.56 -0.06
N GLY A 74 -5.28 -4.74 -0.43
CA GLY A 74 -6.68 -5.15 -0.23
C GLY A 74 -7.15 -4.98 1.22
N GLU A 75 -8.45 -5.21 1.44
CA GLU A 75 -9.29 -5.08 2.64
C GLU A 75 -8.68 -4.85 4.04
N SER A 76 -7.46 -5.32 4.33
CA SER A 76 -6.73 -5.15 5.59
C SER A 76 -5.73 -3.96 5.63
N GLY A 77 -5.46 -3.27 4.52
CA GLY A 77 -4.52 -2.12 4.49
C GLY A 77 -3.05 -2.46 4.76
N LEU A 78 -2.72 -3.76 4.84
CA LEU A 78 -1.39 -4.27 5.05
C LEU A 78 -0.81 -4.72 3.70
N ASN A 79 0.23 -4.04 3.22
CA ASN A 79 0.95 -4.38 1.98
C ASN A 79 1.84 -5.63 2.15
N LEU A 80 1.32 -6.70 2.76
CA LEU A 80 2.08 -7.93 3.00
C LEU A 80 2.32 -8.75 1.70
N PHE A 81 1.63 -8.39 0.62
CA PHE A 81 1.73 -9.08 -0.68
C PHE A 81 2.35 -8.21 -1.78
N VAL A 82 2.93 -7.04 -1.45
CA VAL A 82 3.47 -6.09 -2.45
C VAL A 82 4.61 -6.65 -3.29
N ASN A 83 5.18 -7.79 -2.91
CA ASN A 83 6.22 -8.45 -3.68
C ASN A 83 6.15 -9.97 -3.62
N ASP A 84 4.96 -10.57 -3.62
CA ASP A 84 4.84 -11.98 -3.99
C ASP A 84 4.70 -12.11 -5.52
N THR A 85 5.72 -11.64 -6.24
CA THR A 85 6.02 -12.19 -7.55
C THR A 85 6.86 -13.44 -7.36
N GLN A 86 6.35 -14.46 -6.67
CA GLN A 86 6.76 -15.80 -7.05
C GLN A 86 6.26 -16.00 -8.48
N ARG A 87 7.09 -15.61 -9.45
CA ARG A 87 7.08 -16.27 -10.76
C ARG A 87 7.39 -17.70 -10.41
N VAL A 88 6.33 -18.49 -10.22
CA VAL A 88 6.41 -19.94 -10.19
C VAL A 88 7.28 -20.26 -11.39
N ALA A 89 8.51 -20.69 -11.11
CA ALA A 89 9.35 -21.22 -12.15
C ALA A 89 8.53 -22.38 -12.68
N LEU A 90 7.90 -22.17 -13.84
CA LEU A 90 7.50 -23.25 -14.71
C LEU A 90 8.84 -23.90 -15.05
N VAL A 91 9.31 -24.78 -14.15
CA VAL A 91 10.25 -25.82 -14.50
C VAL A 91 9.58 -26.45 -15.69
N ALA A 92 10.12 -26.16 -16.87
CA ALA A 92 9.76 -26.90 -18.05
C ALA A 92 9.95 -28.36 -17.63
N ALA A 93 8.83 -29.05 -17.43
CA ALA A 93 8.85 -30.49 -17.38
C ALA A 93 9.73 -30.91 -18.56
N PRO A 94 10.72 -31.80 -18.36
CA PRO A 94 11.53 -32.31 -19.45
C PRO A 94 10.56 -32.66 -20.57
N GLN A 95 10.75 -32.06 -21.75
CA GLN A 95 9.86 -32.22 -22.89
C GLN A 95 9.78 -33.70 -23.23
N GLY A 96 8.79 -34.36 -22.62
CA GLY A 96 8.33 -35.70 -22.91
C GLY A 96 7.19 -35.55 -23.89
N ASP A 97 7.43 -36.08 -25.06
CA ASP A 97 6.62 -36.09 -26.26
C ASP A 97 5.12 -36.43 -26.03
N GLY A 98 4.26 -35.77 -26.81
CA GLY A 98 2.88 -36.18 -27.17
C GLY A 98 1.87 -36.54 -26.07
N GLY A 99 0.89 -35.65 -25.83
CA GLY A 99 -0.40 -36.07 -25.25
C GLY A 99 -1.19 -34.94 -24.60
N GLY A 100 -2.47 -34.82 -24.93
CA GLY A 100 -3.36 -33.74 -24.47
C GLY A 100 -3.38 -33.55 -22.95
N HIS A 101 -3.64 -32.32 -22.50
CA HIS A 101 -3.77 -31.95 -21.09
C HIS A 101 -4.97 -32.66 -20.43
N ALA A 102 -4.77 -33.91 -20.01
CA ALA A 102 -5.51 -34.51 -18.92
C ALA A 102 -5.01 -33.89 -17.61
N ARG A 103 -5.94 -33.53 -16.70
CA ARG A 103 -5.59 -33.22 -15.30
C ARG A 103 -4.60 -34.28 -14.81
N PRO A 104 -3.43 -33.93 -14.27
CA PRO A 104 -2.50 -34.94 -13.78
C PRO A 104 -3.24 -35.79 -12.74
N ALA A 105 -3.35 -37.09 -13.02
CA ALA A 105 -3.81 -38.05 -12.02
C ALA A 105 -2.89 -37.88 -10.80
N LEU A 106 -3.47 -37.87 -9.59
CA LEU A 106 -2.67 -37.75 -8.38
C LEU A 106 -1.66 -38.90 -8.37
N SER A 107 -0.37 -38.57 -8.27
CA SER A 107 0.67 -39.60 -8.14
C SER A 107 0.31 -40.48 -6.94
N PRO A 108 0.46 -41.82 -7.02
CA PRO A 108 0.13 -42.71 -5.90
C PRO A 108 0.77 -42.27 -4.58
N ALA A 109 1.98 -41.68 -4.62
CA ALA A 109 2.65 -41.13 -3.45
C ALA A 109 1.98 -39.88 -2.86
N ASP A 110 1.42 -39.02 -3.70
CA ASP A 110 0.70 -37.81 -3.27
C ASP A 110 -0.67 -38.15 -2.70
N ALA A 111 -1.33 -39.15 -3.27
CA ALA A 111 -2.61 -39.63 -2.76
C ALA A 111 -2.47 -40.28 -1.37
N VAL A 112 -1.37 -41.02 -1.13
CA VAL A 112 -1.08 -41.57 0.21
C VAL A 112 -0.87 -40.45 1.24
N ARG A 113 -0.10 -39.40 0.89
CA ARG A 113 0.10 -38.23 1.77
C ARG A 113 -1.22 -37.52 2.09
N GLU A 114 -2.10 -37.37 1.11
CA GLU A 114 -3.39 -36.71 1.33
C GLU A 114 -4.33 -37.58 2.19
N LEU A 115 -4.27 -38.90 2.05
CA LEU A 115 -5.01 -39.82 2.92
C LEU A 115 -4.51 -39.79 4.37
N GLU A 116 -3.21 -39.70 4.58
CA GLU A 116 -2.59 -39.56 5.91
C GLU A 116 -3.03 -38.24 6.57
N ARG A 117 -3.00 -37.14 5.82
CA ARG A 117 -3.48 -35.83 6.29
C ARG A 117 -4.97 -35.83 6.66
N LEU A 118 -5.82 -36.50 5.88
CA LEU A 118 -7.25 -36.63 6.18
C LEU A 118 -7.48 -37.46 7.46
N ALA A 119 -6.66 -38.50 7.68
CA ALA A 119 -6.71 -39.29 8.90
C ALA A 119 -6.29 -38.48 10.14
N ASP A 120 -5.26 -37.65 10.02
CA ASP A 120 -4.83 -36.74 11.09
C ASP A 120 -5.94 -35.75 11.46
N LEU A 121 -6.58 -35.15 10.46
CA LEU A 121 -7.68 -34.18 10.67
C LEU A 121 -8.91 -34.82 11.35
N HIS A 122 -9.23 -36.06 11.00
CA HIS A 122 -10.29 -36.81 11.67
C HIS A 122 -9.91 -37.14 13.12
N SER A 123 -8.66 -37.56 13.36
CA SER A 123 -8.17 -37.88 14.70
C SER A 123 -8.12 -36.65 15.63
N ALA A 124 -7.88 -35.46 15.06
CA ALA A 124 -7.91 -34.19 15.76
C ALA A 124 -9.33 -33.64 16.03
N GLY A 125 -10.37 -34.31 15.51
CA GLY A 125 -11.77 -33.90 15.67
C GLY A 125 -12.14 -32.65 14.85
N HIS A 126 -11.37 -32.33 13.81
CA HIS A 126 -11.63 -31.18 12.93
C HIS A 126 -12.66 -31.48 11.83
N ILE A 127 -12.90 -32.76 11.52
CA ILE A 127 -13.86 -33.20 10.51
C ILE A 127 -14.72 -34.34 11.05
N ASP A 128 -16.00 -34.34 10.68
CA ASP A 128 -16.94 -35.37 11.05
C ASP A 128 -16.73 -36.65 10.19
N GLU A 129 -17.03 -37.82 10.75
CA GLU A 129 -16.95 -39.13 10.07
C GLU A 129 -17.63 -39.19 8.67
N PRO A 130 -18.86 -38.65 8.45
CA PRO A 130 -19.45 -38.60 7.11
C PRO A 130 -18.63 -37.76 6.12
N GLU A 131 -18.02 -36.66 6.58
CA GLU A 131 -17.21 -35.77 5.76
C GLU A 131 -15.85 -36.40 5.41
N HIS A 132 -15.21 -37.02 6.40
CA HIS A 132 -13.98 -37.80 6.21
C HIS A 132 -14.16 -38.90 5.16
N ARG A 133 -15.28 -39.63 5.21
CA ARG A 133 -15.61 -40.69 4.24
C ARG A 133 -15.79 -40.15 2.83
N ALA A 134 -16.44 -39.00 2.68
CA ALA A 134 -16.64 -38.36 1.38
C ALA A 134 -15.29 -37.92 0.77
N LEU A 135 -14.44 -37.26 1.56
CA LEU A 135 -13.13 -36.77 1.13
C LEU A 135 -12.18 -37.92 0.74
N LYS A 136 -12.13 -38.99 1.52
CA LYS A 136 -11.35 -40.20 1.20
C LYS A 136 -11.76 -40.82 -0.14
N SER A 137 -13.07 -40.90 -0.41
CA SER A 137 -13.57 -41.43 -1.68
C SER A 137 -13.24 -40.54 -2.89
N ALA A 138 -13.14 -39.22 -2.69
CA ALA A 138 -12.77 -38.27 -3.73
C ALA A 138 -11.28 -38.36 -4.08
N VAL A 139 -10.41 -38.61 -3.10
CA VAL A 139 -8.97 -38.86 -3.33
C VAL A 139 -8.77 -40.16 -4.12
N LEU A 140 -9.43 -41.25 -3.70
CA LEU A 140 -9.33 -42.55 -4.39
C LEU A 140 -9.80 -42.53 -5.84
N ARG A 141 -10.71 -41.62 -6.21
CA ARG A 141 -11.20 -41.45 -7.59
C ARG A 141 -10.22 -40.72 -8.50
N LYS A 142 -9.26 -40.00 -7.92
CA LYS A 142 -8.28 -39.16 -8.63
C LYS A 142 -6.93 -39.86 -8.82
N ILE A 143 -6.75 -41.03 -8.20
CA ILE A 143 -5.68 -42.00 -8.46
C ILE A 143 -6.07 -42.81 -9.69
#